data_AF-A0A524JWM2-F1
#
_entry.id   AF-A0A524JWM2-F1
#
_cell.length_a   1.000
_cell.length_b   1.000
_cell.length_c   1.000
_cell.angle_alpha   90.00
_cell.angle_beta   90.00
_cell.angle_gamma   90.00
#
_symmetry.space_group_name_H-M   'P 1'
#
loop_
_entity.id
_entity.type
_entity.pdbx_description
1 polymer ?
#
loop_
_entity_poly.entity_id
_entity_poly.type
_entity_poly.pdbx_seq_one_letter_code
_entity_poly.pdbx_strand_id
1 'polypeptide(L)' 'AMPYHPGDSVPRITYGKFFEQDWKLMMPLNIQAHHALVDGHHLGAFF' A
#
# COMPACT_ATOMS: atom_id res chain seq x y z
N ALA A 1 -18.64 5.05 -11.94
CA ALA A 1 -17.22 5.27 -11.56
C ALA A 1 -17.19 6.11 -10.29
N MET A 2 -16.27 5.84 -9.35
CA MET A 2 -16.08 6.74 -8.20
C MET A 2 -15.65 8.13 -8.69
N PRO A 3 -16.18 9.22 -8.13
CA PRO A 3 -15.79 10.56 -8.50
C PRO A 3 -14.36 10.86 -8.01
N TYR A 4 -13.50 11.30 -8.93
CA TYR A 4 -12.09 11.61 -8.66
C TYR A 4 -11.97 12.86 -7.77
N HIS A 5 -11.27 12.74 -6.65
CA HIS A 5 -10.84 13.87 -5.82
C HIS A 5 -9.34 14.10 -5.97
N PRO A 6 -8.85 15.36 -5.89
CA PRO A 6 -7.41 15.64 -5.93
C PRO A 6 -6.60 14.82 -4.90
N GLY A 7 -7.20 14.50 -3.75
CA GLY A 7 -6.58 13.66 -2.72
C GLY A 7 -6.37 12.19 -3.09
N ASP A 8 -6.97 11.70 -4.19
CA ASP A 8 -6.77 10.33 -4.68
C ASP A 8 -5.43 10.14 -5.40
N SER A 9 -4.73 11.25 -5.70
CA SER A 9 -3.37 11.24 -6.23
C SER A 9 -2.31 10.86 -5.19
N VAL A 10 -2.64 10.94 -3.89
CA VAL A 10 -1.71 10.65 -2.80
C VAL A 10 -1.97 9.22 -2.29
N PRO A 11 -1.02 8.28 -2.48
CA PRO A 11 -1.15 6.95 -1.92
C PRO A 11 -1.12 7.01 -0.39
N ARG A 12 -2.01 6.27 0.26
CA ARG A 12 -2.09 6.15 1.72
C ARG A 12 -1.41 4.87 2.15
N ILE A 13 -0.41 5.00 3.03
CA ILE A 13 0.37 3.88 3.54
C ILE A 13 0.09 3.74 5.04
N THR A 14 -0.20 2.53 5.49
CA THR A 14 -0.34 2.19 6.90
C THR A 14 0.50 0.98 7.24
N TYR A 15 1.07 0.96 8.44
CA TYR A 15 1.85 -0.16 8.97
C TYR A 15 1.30 -0.59 10.32
N GLY A 16 1.37 -1.90 10.58
CA GLY A 16 0.91 -2.47 11.85
C GLY A 16 2.05 -2.70 12.84
N LYS A 17 1.70 -3.35 13.95
CA LYS A 17 2.64 -3.72 15.01
C LYS A 17 3.66 -4.74 14.49
N PHE A 18 4.90 -4.62 14.96
CA PHE A 18 5.91 -5.64 14.75
C PHE A 18 5.52 -6.98 15.40
N PHE A 19 5.87 -8.07 14.74
CA PHE A 19 5.68 -9.42 15.24
C PHE A 19 6.80 -10.34 14.76
N GLU A 20 7.10 -11.39 15.52
CA GLU A 20 8.06 -12.40 15.10
C GLU A 20 7.37 -13.47 14.24
N GLN A 21 7.96 -13.80 13.11
CA GLN A 21 7.54 -14.89 12.23
C GLN A 21 8.78 -15.51 11.59
N ASP A 22 8.88 -16.85 11.60
CA ASP A 22 9.98 -17.60 11.00
C ASP A 22 11.38 -17.10 11.43
N TRP A 23 11.53 -16.79 12.73
CA TRP A 23 12.74 -16.24 13.33
C TRP A 23 13.16 -14.86 12.78
N LYS A 24 12.22 -14.13 12.18
CA LYS A 24 12.40 -12.77 11.67
C LYS A 24 11.42 -11.81 12.33
N LEU A 25 11.87 -10.58 12.57
CA LEU A 25 11.01 -9.49 12.98
C LEU A 25 10.32 -8.92 11.75
N MET A 26 9.01 -9.10 11.66
CA MET A 26 8.17 -8.67 10.53
C MET A 26 7.31 -7.47 10.92
N MET A 27 6.94 -6.66 9.92
CA MET A 27 5.98 -5.56 10.05
C MET A 27 4.99 -5.62 8.88
N PRO A 28 3.68 -5.65 9.13
CA PRO A 28 2.70 -5.68 8.05
C PRO A 28 2.55 -4.27 7.46
N LEU A 29 2.51 -4.20 6.12
CA LEU A 29 2.33 -2.96 5.36
C LEU A 29 1.05 -3.04 4.51
N ASN A 30 0.29 -1.95 4.48
CA ASN A 30 -0.88 -1.79 3.62
C ASN A 30 -0.75 -0.49 2.81
N ILE A 31 -1.06 -0.57 1.52
CA ILE A 31 -1.00 0.56 0.58
C ILE A 31 -2.36 0.69 -0.11
N GLN A 32 -2.97 1.86 0.01
CA GLN A 32 -4.15 2.25 -0.78
C GLN A 32 -3.73 3.28 -1.83
N ALA A 33 -3.98 2.95 -3.09
CA ALA A 33 -3.75 3.82 -4.23
C ALA A 33 -4.95 3.77 -5.18
N HIS A 34 -5.13 4.84 -5.96
CA HIS A 34 -6.19 4.89 -6.95
C HIS A 34 -5.79 4.13 -8.21
N HIS A 35 -6.61 3.16 -8.65
CA HIS A 35 -6.22 2.24 -9.74
C HIS A 35 -6.01 2.93 -11.10
N ALA A 36 -6.68 4.07 -11.33
CA ALA A 36 -6.43 4.88 -12.53
C ALA A 36 -5.02 5.50 -12.60
N LEU A 37 -4.27 5.50 -11.49
CA LEU A 37 -2.92 6.07 -11.39
C LEU A 37 -1.85 5.01 -11.15
N VAL A 38 -2.21 3.91 -10.48
CA VAL A 38 -1.28 2.86 -10.03
C VAL A 38 -1.92 1.49 -10.24
N ASP A 39 -1.16 0.54 -10.76
CA ASP A 39 -1.60 -0.86 -10.94
C ASP A 39 -0.76 -1.84 -10.10
N GLY A 40 -1.08 -3.13 -10.24
CA GLY A 40 -0.38 -4.19 -9.50
C GLY A 40 1.10 -4.33 -9.86
N HIS A 41 1.53 -3.94 -11.06
CA HIS A 41 2.96 -3.97 -11.44
C HIS A 41 3.76 -2.94 -10.64
N HIS A 42 3.24 -1.72 -10.51
CA HIS A 42 3.87 -0.67 -9.71
C HIS A 42 3.96 -1.06 -8.23
N LEU A 43 2.89 -1.64 -7.67
CA LEU A 43 2.90 -2.11 -6.28
C LEU A 43 3.85 -3.30 -6.11
N GLY A 44 3.88 -4.24 -7.05
CA GLY A 44 4.79 -5.38 -7.03
C GLY A 44 6.27 -4.96 -7.11
N ALA A 45 6.60 -3.90 -7.84
CA ALA A 45 7.95 -3.37 -7.91
C ALA A 45 8.38 -2.60 -6.65
N PHE A 46 7.44 -2.17 -5.81
CA PHE A 46 7.72 -1.50 -4.53
C PHE A 46 8.06 -2.49 -3.41
N PHE A 47 7.60 -3.74 -3.50
CA PHE A 47 7.79 -4.80 -2.49
C PHE A 47 8.89 -5.79 -2.90
#